data_AF-A0A0A2G5V3-F1
#
_entry.id   AF-A0A0A2G5V3-F1
#
_cell.length_a   1.000
_cell.length_b   1.000
_cell.length_c   1.000
_cell.angle_alpha   90.00
_cell.angle_beta   90.00
_cell.angle_gamma   90.00
#
_symmetry.space_group_name_H-M   'P 1'
#
loop_
_entity.id
_entity.type
_entity.pdbx_description
1 polymer ?
#
loop_
_entity_poly.entity_id
_entity_poly.type
_entity_poly.pdbx_seq_one_letter_code
_entity_poly.pdbx_strand_id
1 'polypeptide(L)'
;MKDSVYTAITIGPIGKTLSKARSVKSFWTASYLFSWIMRELLKKLPKENFEILSPYRAGKDVSEKISKKVGLFPDRLFAEGELEKGKIDSIKKEIFEELAKKFKKTFQKQKEDIEQKIATEKKKNRIADENNKRLKELDEIKSRYSTAISKGEEDICKFLESYFSISCIMVELDSNCGILKRLNSYLDTQELFNKAPIQTNEDYIELFIESSKNSFLQGYSEERAFPSTSEIAVSGWEQAPPKDENGELEYSQLTSKPGFRNCYKYLVVIKADGDGFGTYIKNLKVQEDEDKKVDDELTKFAKSFFEFSVEVADELIQKTKAIPVYIGGDDLFLFAPVLEGNTEKDVFNLIKEIDKLFIQKKIGEGLSMSYGVSIFYYKSPMSEAIEIAESMLRKAKDATRDAVAISIQKHSGQRIEFLLPCKHSTDKCKQETGLYKKATELIRAFKEDESMLNSLIYWIEDMYETIFTDEVALYKERINAVFDNFFDEGIHKENETFFALLKDFIYSMHRSEDAPRELKDKKKLLHGILRYCQFVTSKTEK
;
A
#
# COMPACT_ATOMS: atom_id res chain seq x y z
N MET A 1 25.00 -36.41 1.85
CA MET A 1 24.38 -35.09 1.61
C MET A 1 24.58 -34.79 0.15
N LYS A 2 23.48 -34.62 -0.58
CA LYS A 2 23.52 -34.39 -2.02
C LYS A 2 23.41 -32.89 -2.20
N ASP A 3 24.40 -32.25 -2.82
CA ASP A 3 24.29 -30.84 -3.16
C ASP A 3 23.18 -30.70 -4.21
N SER A 4 22.18 -29.86 -3.92
CA SER A 4 21.14 -29.48 -4.88
C SER A 4 21.54 -28.17 -5.55
N VAL A 5 21.25 -28.07 -6.85
CA VAL A 5 21.41 -26.82 -7.60
C VAL A 5 20.17 -25.98 -7.42
N TYR A 6 20.34 -24.73 -7.00
CA TYR A 6 19.24 -23.78 -6.85
C TYR A 6 19.39 -22.64 -7.86
N THR A 7 18.28 -22.22 -8.44
CA THR A 7 18.19 -21.08 -9.33
C THR A 7 17.47 -19.92 -8.63
N ALA A 8 18.07 -18.73 -8.65
CA ALA A 8 17.45 -17.51 -8.16
C ALA A 8 17.41 -16.43 -9.23
N ILE A 9 16.27 -15.75 -9.36
CA ILE A 9 16.01 -14.71 -10.36
C ILE A 9 15.50 -13.45 -9.66
N THR A 10 15.95 -12.28 -10.11
CA THR A 10 15.44 -10.96 -9.68
C THR A 10 15.13 -10.07 -10.89
N ILE A 11 14.13 -9.19 -10.77
CA ILE A 11 13.71 -8.24 -11.80
C ILE A 11 13.89 -6.82 -11.29
N GLY A 12 14.64 -5.99 -12.04
CA GLY A 12 14.81 -4.57 -11.73
C GLY A 12 14.90 -3.69 -12.97
N PRO A 13 15.01 -2.36 -12.82
CA PRO A 13 15.09 -1.61 -11.55
C PRO A 13 13.71 -1.12 -11.07
N ILE A 14 13.24 -1.64 -9.92
CA ILE A 14 11.88 -1.35 -9.39
C ILE A 14 11.78 0.08 -8.89
N GLY A 15 12.66 0.50 -7.96
CA GLY A 15 12.62 1.83 -7.37
C GLY A 15 12.73 2.95 -8.40
N LYS A 16 13.62 2.79 -9.41
CA LYS A 16 13.78 3.73 -10.53
C LYS A 16 12.52 3.82 -11.42
N THR A 17 11.80 2.71 -11.58
CA THR A 17 10.57 2.68 -12.38
C THR A 17 9.42 3.32 -11.60
N LEU A 18 9.27 2.99 -10.32
CA LEU A 18 8.25 3.57 -9.44
C LEU A 18 8.46 5.08 -9.25
N SER A 19 9.71 5.56 -9.19
CA SER A 19 10.01 6.99 -9.05
C SER A 19 9.60 7.85 -10.26
N LYS A 20 9.32 7.20 -11.41
CA LYS A 20 8.79 7.87 -12.62
C LYS A 20 7.28 8.08 -12.55
N ALA A 21 6.56 7.35 -11.70
CA ALA A 21 5.12 7.49 -11.56
C ALA A 21 4.76 8.84 -10.93
N ARG A 22 3.74 9.50 -11.51
CA ARG A 22 3.18 10.79 -11.06
C ARG A 22 1.71 10.71 -10.64
N SER A 23 1.05 9.57 -10.80
CA SER A 23 -0.36 9.38 -10.48
C SER A 23 -0.62 7.98 -9.89
N VAL A 24 -1.75 7.79 -9.19
CA VAL A 24 -2.13 6.47 -8.63
C VAL A 24 -2.16 5.41 -9.74
N LYS A 25 -2.70 5.79 -10.90
CA LYS A 25 -2.73 4.98 -12.11
C LYS A 25 -1.34 4.57 -12.57
N SER A 26 -0.37 5.48 -12.59
CA SER A 26 0.98 5.15 -13.04
C SER A 26 1.76 4.34 -12.01
N PHE A 27 1.55 4.56 -10.70
CA PHE A 27 2.07 3.66 -9.66
C PHE A 27 1.53 2.24 -9.81
N TRP A 28 0.21 2.12 -9.98
CA TRP A 28 -0.44 0.83 -10.24
C TRP A 28 0.09 0.17 -11.50
N THR A 29 0.21 0.92 -12.60
CA THR A 29 0.70 0.39 -13.88
C THR A 29 2.16 -0.05 -13.80
N ALA A 30 2.99 0.70 -13.10
CA ALA A 30 4.39 0.37 -12.87
C ALA A 30 4.55 -0.89 -12.01
N SER A 31 3.81 -1.00 -10.91
CA SER A 31 3.83 -2.21 -10.08
C SER A 31 3.30 -3.44 -10.83
N TYR A 32 2.17 -3.27 -11.53
CA TYR A 32 1.59 -4.33 -12.36
C TYR A 32 2.51 -4.79 -13.48
N LEU A 33 3.32 -3.90 -14.06
CA LEU A 33 4.31 -4.25 -15.08
C LEU A 33 5.32 -5.29 -14.55
N PHE A 34 5.89 -5.10 -13.35
CA PHE A 34 6.81 -6.07 -12.76
C PHE A 34 6.12 -7.40 -12.45
N SER A 35 4.94 -7.35 -11.84
CA SER A 35 4.12 -8.53 -11.58
C SER A 35 3.77 -9.28 -12.88
N TRP A 36 3.50 -8.56 -13.97
CA TRP A 36 3.26 -9.14 -15.29
C TRP A 36 4.51 -9.85 -15.83
N ILE A 37 5.69 -9.23 -15.75
CA ILE A 37 6.96 -9.85 -16.16
C ILE A 37 7.22 -11.13 -15.36
N MET A 38 7.08 -11.08 -14.03
CA MET A 38 7.27 -12.26 -13.18
C MET A 38 6.28 -13.37 -13.54
N ARG A 39 5.00 -13.04 -13.76
CA ARG A 39 4.00 -14.02 -14.18
C ARG A 39 4.37 -14.68 -15.52
N GLU A 40 4.85 -13.92 -16.49
CA GLU A 40 5.28 -14.49 -17.77
C GLU A 40 6.54 -15.35 -17.65
N LEU A 41 7.48 -15.00 -16.75
CA LEU A 41 8.60 -15.88 -16.39
C LEU A 41 8.10 -17.20 -15.81
N LEU A 42 7.22 -17.18 -14.80
CA LEU A 42 6.64 -18.37 -14.17
C LEU A 42 5.91 -19.29 -15.16
N LYS A 43 5.31 -18.74 -16.21
CA LYS A 43 4.64 -19.51 -17.27
C LYS A 43 5.62 -20.19 -18.21
N LYS A 44 6.72 -19.52 -18.57
CA LYS A 44 7.69 -19.96 -19.57
C LYS A 44 8.85 -20.80 -18.98
N LEU A 45 9.06 -20.74 -17.66
CA LEU A 45 10.01 -21.60 -16.95
C LEU A 45 9.60 -23.08 -16.97
N PRO A 46 10.58 -24.00 -17.02
CA PRO A 46 10.32 -25.44 -17.11
C PRO A 46 9.46 -25.94 -15.94
N LYS A 47 8.78 -27.06 -16.18
CA LYS A 47 7.99 -27.77 -15.17
C LYS A 47 8.64 -29.07 -14.70
N GLU A 48 9.45 -29.66 -15.57
CA GLU A 48 10.15 -30.91 -15.31
C GLU A 48 11.52 -30.58 -14.71
N ASN A 49 11.89 -31.26 -13.62
CA ASN A 49 13.17 -31.09 -12.90
C ASN A 49 13.49 -29.65 -12.48
N PHE A 50 12.48 -28.79 -12.35
CA PHE A 50 12.61 -27.40 -11.93
C PHE A 50 11.41 -27.02 -11.04
N GLU A 51 11.62 -27.06 -9.74
CA GLU A 51 10.61 -26.81 -8.72
C GLU A 51 10.68 -25.36 -8.24
N ILE A 52 9.58 -24.62 -8.35
CA ILE A 52 9.52 -23.22 -7.93
C ILE A 52 9.19 -23.19 -6.44
N LEU A 53 10.14 -22.75 -5.63
CA LEU A 53 10.01 -22.60 -4.18
C LEU A 53 9.20 -21.34 -3.84
N SER A 54 9.51 -20.21 -4.48
CA SER A 54 8.81 -18.93 -4.29
C SER A 54 8.94 -18.02 -5.52
N PRO A 55 7.92 -17.25 -5.91
CA PRO A 55 6.55 -17.32 -5.41
C PRO A 55 5.95 -18.69 -5.74
N TYR A 56 5.16 -19.23 -4.81
CA TYR A 56 4.57 -20.56 -4.99
C TYR A 56 3.80 -20.60 -6.31
N ARG A 57 4.07 -21.63 -7.13
CA ARG A 57 3.38 -21.82 -8.40
C ARG A 57 1.97 -22.32 -8.09
N ALA A 58 1.06 -21.39 -7.82
CA ALA A 58 -0.35 -21.73 -7.70
C ALA A 58 -0.77 -22.45 -8.99
N GLY A 59 -1.10 -23.74 -8.85
CA GLY A 59 -1.63 -24.52 -9.96
C GLY A 59 -2.93 -23.88 -10.42
N LYS A 60 -2.93 -23.24 -11.60
CA LYS A 60 -4.09 -22.77 -12.39
C LYS A 60 -5.19 -21.90 -11.72
N ASP A 61 -5.25 -21.73 -10.40
CA ASP A 61 -6.45 -21.27 -9.69
C ASP A 61 -6.34 -19.87 -9.05
N VAL A 62 -5.24 -19.13 -9.23
CA VAL A 62 -5.33 -17.67 -9.03
C VAL A 62 -6.21 -17.15 -10.15
N SER A 63 -7.46 -16.78 -9.82
CA SER A 63 -8.40 -16.23 -10.79
C SER A 63 -7.68 -15.18 -11.61
N GLU A 64 -7.60 -15.40 -12.94
CA GLU A 64 -6.95 -14.44 -13.85
C GLU A 64 -7.45 -13.01 -13.60
N LYS A 65 -8.71 -12.89 -13.15
CA LYS A 65 -9.39 -11.65 -12.78
C LYS A 65 -8.70 -10.90 -11.63
N ILE A 66 -8.23 -11.58 -10.58
CA ILE A 66 -7.53 -10.96 -9.45
C ILE A 66 -6.12 -10.58 -9.88
N SER A 67 -5.40 -11.51 -10.53
CA SER A 67 -4.03 -11.28 -10.98
C SER A 67 -3.87 -10.18 -12.04
N LYS A 68 -4.97 -9.67 -12.62
CA LYS A 68 -5.02 -8.55 -13.57
C LYS A 68 -5.32 -7.21 -12.88
N LYS A 69 -5.63 -7.21 -11.58
CA LYS A 69 -6.11 -6.04 -10.83
C LYS A 69 -5.14 -5.52 -9.77
N VAL A 70 -4.01 -6.21 -9.54
CA VAL A 70 -3.00 -5.82 -8.56
C VAL A 70 -1.61 -6.33 -8.99
N GLY A 71 -0.53 -5.64 -8.57
CA GLY A 71 0.82 -6.18 -8.59
C GLY A 71 0.99 -7.29 -7.55
N LEU A 72 0.59 -8.52 -7.90
CA LEU A 72 0.56 -9.68 -7.00
C LEU A 72 1.88 -10.47 -6.94
N PHE A 73 2.56 -10.59 -8.08
CA PHE A 73 3.77 -11.41 -8.14
C PHE A 73 4.98 -10.59 -7.69
N PRO A 74 5.82 -11.11 -6.77
CA PRO A 74 7.00 -10.42 -6.29
C PRO A 74 8.06 -10.33 -7.40
N ASP A 75 9.11 -9.56 -7.16
CA ASP A 75 10.24 -9.35 -8.07
C ASP A 75 11.32 -10.43 -8.00
N ARG A 76 11.31 -11.25 -6.94
CA ARG A 76 12.26 -12.35 -6.73
C ARG A 76 11.60 -13.71 -6.94
N LEU A 77 12.35 -14.62 -7.54
CA LEU A 77 11.97 -16.02 -7.75
C LEU A 77 13.10 -16.94 -7.29
N PHE A 78 12.74 -17.98 -6.54
CA PHE A 78 13.62 -19.03 -6.07
C PHE A 78 13.09 -20.39 -6.54
N ALA A 79 13.98 -21.22 -7.07
CA ALA A 79 13.65 -22.55 -7.56
C ALA A 79 14.77 -23.55 -7.23
N GLU A 80 14.39 -24.80 -7.01
CA GLU A 80 15.31 -25.94 -7.00
C GLU A 80 15.36 -26.53 -8.41
N GLY A 81 16.57 -26.71 -8.93
CA GLY A 81 16.83 -27.19 -10.29
C GLY A 81 17.78 -26.29 -11.05
N GLU A 82 18.49 -26.90 -11.99
CA GLU A 82 19.37 -26.21 -12.93
C GLU A 82 18.57 -25.70 -14.14
N LEU A 83 18.88 -24.48 -14.57
CA LEU A 83 18.33 -23.93 -15.78
C LEU A 83 19.33 -24.06 -16.93
N GLU A 84 18.93 -24.65 -18.05
CA GLU A 84 19.78 -24.79 -19.22
C GLU A 84 20.41 -23.46 -19.65
N LYS A 85 21.69 -23.50 -20.00
CA LYS A 85 22.45 -22.31 -20.42
C LYS A 85 21.76 -21.61 -21.58
N GLY A 86 21.49 -20.31 -21.42
CA GLY A 86 20.83 -19.47 -22.42
C GLY A 86 19.30 -19.57 -22.45
N LYS A 87 18.69 -20.52 -21.71
CA LYS A 87 17.22 -20.63 -21.63
C LYS A 87 16.58 -19.39 -21.03
N ILE A 88 17.20 -18.80 -20.00
CA ILE A 88 16.69 -17.54 -19.44
C ILE A 88 16.75 -16.41 -20.46
N ASP A 89 17.79 -16.34 -21.28
CA ASP A 89 17.95 -15.26 -22.25
C ASP A 89 16.95 -15.40 -23.41
N SER A 90 16.61 -16.63 -23.83
CA SER A 90 15.53 -16.84 -24.79
C SER A 90 14.17 -16.40 -24.21
N ILE A 91 13.90 -16.75 -22.95
CA ILE A 91 12.65 -16.34 -22.26
C ILE A 91 12.58 -14.81 -22.12
N LYS A 92 13.67 -14.15 -21.71
CA LYS A 92 13.74 -12.68 -21.61
C LYS A 92 13.39 -12.03 -22.94
N LYS A 93 14.01 -12.49 -24.04
CA LYS A 93 13.79 -11.96 -25.38
C LYS A 93 12.31 -12.06 -25.77
N GLU A 94 11.69 -13.22 -25.60
CA GLU A 94 10.25 -13.41 -25.89
C GLU A 94 9.38 -12.45 -25.06
N ILE A 95 9.66 -12.30 -23.76
CA ILE A 95 8.91 -11.40 -22.87
C ILE A 95 9.04 -9.94 -23.33
N PHE A 96 10.25 -9.49 -23.68
CA PHE A 96 10.47 -8.12 -24.13
C PHE A 96 9.89 -7.84 -25.52
N GLU A 97 9.88 -8.81 -26.43
CA GLU A 97 9.19 -8.71 -27.71
C GLU A 97 7.66 -8.57 -27.52
N GLU A 98 7.07 -9.37 -26.62
CA GLU A 98 5.65 -9.23 -26.25
C GLU A 98 5.37 -7.86 -25.61
N LEU A 99 6.27 -7.38 -24.74
CA LEU A 99 6.12 -6.10 -24.06
C LEU A 99 6.25 -4.93 -25.04
N ALA A 100 7.20 -4.99 -25.99
CA ALA A 100 7.38 -3.97 -27.04
C ALA A 100 6.10 -3.80 -27.88
N LYS A 101 5.43 -4.90 -28.23
CA LYS A 101 4.12 -4.87 -28.92
C LYS A 101 3.05 -4.16 -28.08
N LYS A 102 3.01 -4.41 -26.77
CA LYS A 102 2.07 -3.72 -25.85
C LYS A 102 2.37 -2.23 -25.74
N PHE A 103 3.65 -1.84 -25.70
CA PHE A 103 4.10 -0.46 -25.66
C PHE A 103 3.64 0.29 -26.91
N LYS A 104 3.99 -0.22 -28.10
CA LYS A 104 3.58 0.40 -29.37
C LYS A 104 2.07 0.56 -29.49
N LYS A 105 1.30 -0.48 -29.17
CA LYS A 105 -0.18 -0.41 -29.18
C LYS A 105 -0.70 0.65 -28.22
N THR A 106 -0.09 0.78 -27.05
CA THR A 106 -0.45 1.79 -26.04
C THR A 106 -0.15 3.20 -26.54
N PHE A 107 1.02 3.40 -27.15
CA PHE A 107 1.40 4.70 -27.72
C PHE A 107 0.47 5.14 -28.84
N GLN A 108 0.10 4.22 -29.75
CA GLN A 108 -0.88 4.48 -30.81
C GLN A 108 -2.23 4.92 -30.26
N LYS A 109 -2.82 4.14 -29.34
CA LYS A 109 -4.10 4.46 -28.71
C LYS A 109 -4.07 5.79 -27.95
N GLN A 110 -2.97 6.07 -27.25
CA GLN A 110 -2.84 7.30 -26.48
C GLN A 110 -2.73 8.52 -27.40
N LYS A 111 -2.02 8.40 -28.53
CA LYS A 111 -1.97 9.45 -29.55
C LYS A 111 -3.36 9.77 -30.09
N GLU A 112 -4.15 8.74 -30.45
CA GLU A 112 -5.52 8.90 -30.94
C GLU A 112 -6.42 9.60 -29.90
N ASP A 113 -6.32 9.23 -28.62
CA ASP A 113 -7.05 9.88 -27.52
C ASP A 113 -6.68 11.36 -27.37
N ILE A 114 -5.40 11.70 -27.49
CA ILE A 114 -4.92 13.09 -27.44
C ILE A 114 -5.41 13.88 -28.65
N GLU A 115 -5.42 13.29 -29.85
CA GLU A 115 -5.97 13.93 -31.05
C GLU A 115 -7.46 14.28 -30.91
N GLN A 116 -8.24 13.38 -30.33
CA GLN A 116 -9.65 13.63 -30.02
C GLN A 116 -9.83 14.76 -28.99
N LYS A 117 -8.99 14.80 -27.94
CA LYS A 117 -8.98 15.88 -26.95
C LYS A 117 -8.62 17.23 -27.58
N ILE A 118 -7.60 17.29 -28.43
CA ILE A 118 -7.23 18.50 -29.17
C ILE A 118 -8.40 18.98 -30.05
N ALA A 119 -9.04 18.07 -30.79
CA ALA A 119 -10.18 18.42 -31.64
C ALA A 119 -11.36 18.95 -30.82
N THR A 120 -11.60 18.40 -29.63
CA THR A 120 -12.66 18.84 -28.72
C THR A 120 -12.35 20.22 -28.14
N GLU A 121 -11.11 20.43 -27.68
CA GLU A 121 -10.65 21.70 -27.12
C GLU A 121 -10.68 22.84 -28.16
N LYS A 122 -10.33 22.55 -29.42
CA LYS A 122 -10.46 23.50 -30.54
C LYS A 122 -11.92 23.88 -30.83
N LYS A 123 -12.87 22.96 -30.65
CA LYS A 123 -14.31 23.26 -30.83
C LYS A 123 -14.87 24.15 -29.72
N LYS A 124 -14.37 24.00 -28.48
CA LYS A 124 -14.79 24.83 -27.33
C LYS A 124 -14.31 26.28 -27.49
N ASN A 125 -13.08 26.48 -27.93
CA ASN A 125 -12.50 27.81 -28.10
C ASN A 125 -12.89 28.40 -29.48
N ARG A 126 -14.00 29.13 -29.55
CA ARG A 126 -14.49 29.82 -30.77
C ARG A 126 -13.53 30.91 -31.30
N ILE A 127 -12.52 31.28 -30.53
CA ILE A 127 -11.45 32.19 -30.92
C ILE A 127 -10.17 31.38 -30.87
N ALA A 128 -9.44 31.34 -32.00
CA ALA A 128 -8.12 30.74 -32.09
C ALA A 128 -7.14 31.60 -31.28
N ASP A 129 -7.19 31.46 -29.95
CA ASP A 129 -6.25 32.13 -29.08
C ASP A 129 -4.94 31.33 -29.13
N GLU A 130 -3.94 31.85 -29.85
CA GLU A 130 -2.59 31.26 -30.00
C GLU A 130 -1.89 31.03 -28.64
N ASN A 131 -2.49 31.49 -27.54
CA ASN A 131 -2.04 31.35 -26.17
C ASN A 131 -2.79 30.30 -25.32
N ASN A 132 -3.61 29.43 -25.92
CA ASN A 132 -4.18 28.31 -25.15
C ASN A 132 -3.08 27.34 -24.68
N LYS A 133 -2.70 27.48 -23.41
CA LYS A 133 -1.69 26.65 -22.71
C LYS A 133 -2.01 25.16 -22.79
N ARG A 134 -3.28 24.78 -22.62
CA ARG A 134 -3.73 23.37 -22.66
C ARG A 134 -3.55 22.75 -24.04
N LEU A 135 -3.83 23.50 -25.11
CA LEU A 135 -3.58 23.04 -26.47
C LEU A 135 -2.08 22.81 -26.73
N LYS A 136 -1.22 23.74 -26.29
CA LYS A 136 0.25 23.60 -26.39
C LYS A 136 0.75 22.36 -25.64
N GLU A 137 0.28 22.14 -24.41
CA GLU A 137 0.60 20.94 -23.62
C GLU A 137 0.15 19.65 -24.33
N LEU A 138 -1.08 19.61 -24.87
CA LEU A 138 -1.57 18.44 -25.60
C LEU A 138 -0.78 18.17 -26.89
N ASP A 139 -0.40 19.21 -27.64
CA ASP A 139 0.41 19.08 -28.85
C ASP A 139 1.84 18.60 -28.53
N GLU A 140 2.45 19.07 -27.43
CA GLU A 140 3.75 18.58 -26.95
C GLU A 140 3.68 17.09 -26.58
N ILE A 141 2.68 16.70 -25.79
CA ILE A 141 2.47 15.29 -25.42
C ILE A 141 2.24 14.44 -26.68
N LYS A 142 1.43 14.91 -27.64
CA LYS A 142 1.20 14.23 -28.93
C LYS A 142 2.50 14.03 -29.71
N SER A 143 3.39 15.03 -29.71
CA SER A 143 4.69 14.97 -30.36
C SER A 143 5.56 13.86 -29.77
N ARG A 144 5.67 13.78 -28.43
CA ARG A 144 6.40 12.72 -27.72
C ARG A 144 5.92 11.32 -28.11
N TYR A 145 4.60 11.08 -28.13
CA TYR A 145 4.05 9.80 -28.57
C TYR A 145 4.29 9.53 -30.06
N SER A 146 4.24 10.55 -30.92
CA SER A 146 4.54 10.39 -32.35
C SER A 146 6.00 10.00 -32.59
N THR A 147 6.93 10.58 -31.84
CA THR A 147 8.35 10.22 -31.83
C THR A 147 8.56 8.79 -31.32
N ALA A 148 7.82 8.37 -30.28
CA ALA A 148 7.90 7.00 -29.79
C ALA A 148 7.32 5.96 -30.78
N ILE A 149 6.28 6.31 -31.54
CA ILE A 149 5.66 5.43 -32.55
C ILE A 149 6.50 5.33 -33.83
N SER A 150 7.19 6.41 -34.22
CA SER A 150 8.05 6.39 -35.41
C SER A 150 9.25 5.44 -35.25
N LYS A 151 9.58 5.11 -34.01
CA LYS A 151 10.54 4.08 -33.64
C LYS A 151 9.88 2.71 -33.74
N GLY A 152 10.58 1.76 -34.36
CA GLY A 152 10.05 0.43 -34.62
C GLY A 152 9.85 -0.38 -33.33
N GLU A 153 9.11 -1.50 -33.42
CA GLU A 153 9.00 -2.45 -32.30
C GLU A 153 10.37 -2.97 -31.86
N GLU A 154 11.29 -3.14 -32.81
CA GLU A 154 12.65 -3.58 -32.56
C GLU A 154 13.45 -2.59 -31.71
N ASP A 155 13.30 -1.28 -31.95
CA ASP A 155 13.98 -0.25 -31.16
C ASP A 155 13.45 -0.19 -29.73
N ILE A 156 12.12 -0.32 -29.57
CA ILE A 156 11.48 -0.40 -28.26
C ILE A 156 11.97 -1.65 -27.53
N CYS A 157 12.08 -2.80 -28.21
CA CYS A 157 12.58 -4.03 -27.63
C CYS A 157 14.03 -3.88 -27.13
N LYS A 158 14.92 -3.31 -27.96
CA LYS A 158 16.32 -3.02 -27.57
C LYS A 158 16.40 -2.09 -26.36
N PHE A 159 15.54 -1.08 -26.30
CA PHE A 159 15.44 -0.22 -25.13
C PHE A 159 15.02 -1.01 -23.89
N LEU A 160 13.97 -1.83 -23.97
CA LEU A 160 13.47 -2.63 -22.85
C LEU A 160 14.53 -3.62 -22.34
N GLU A 161 15.26 -4.28 -23.23
CA GLU A 161 16.40 -5.16 -22.91
C GLU A 161 17.53 -4.41 -22.20
N SER A 162 17.73 -3.13 -22.53
CA SER A 162 18.72 -2.30 -21.86
C SER A 162 18.24 -1.72 -20.52
N TYR A 163 16.93 -1.52 -20.38
CA TYR A 163 16.30 -0.88 -19.23
C TYR A 163 16.07 -1.88 -18.09
N PHE A 164 15.45 -3.02 -18.41
CA PHE A 164 15.12 -4.05 -17.43
C PHE A 164 16.28 -5.02 -17.26
N SER A 165 16.62 -5.30 -16.01
CA SER A 165 17.56 -6.36 -15.64
C SER A 165 16.78 -7.54 -15.11
N ILE A 166 16.80 -8.66 -15.83
CA ILE A 166 16.38 -9.96 -15.32
C ILE A 166 17.67 -10.75 -15.06
N SER A 167 18.09 -10.77 -13.80
CA SER A 167 19.34 -11.44 -13.40
C SER A 167 19.03 -12.84 -12.90
N CYS A 168 19.85 -13.81 -13.26
CA CYS A 168 19.70 -15.22 -12.90
C CYS A 168 21.02 -15.73 -12.35
N ILE A 169 20.99 -16.38 -11.20
CA ILE A 169 22.14 -17.05 -10.60
C ILE A 169 21.78 -18.51 -10.31
N MET A 170 22.74 -19.39 -10.52
CA MET A 170 22.66 -20.80 -10.14
C MET A 170 23.74 -21.06 -9.10
N VAL A 171 23.35 -21.70 -7.99
CA VAL A 171 24.25 -21.95 -6.86
C VAL A 171 24.01 -23.37 -6.36
N GLU A 172 25.09 -24.12 -6.17
CA GLU A 172 25.07 -25.40 -5.46
C GLU A 172 25.04 -25.13 -3.95
N LEU A 173 24.03 -25.66 -3.27
CA LEU A 173 23.85 -25.48 -1.84
C LEU A 173 23.51 -26.82 -1.17
N ASP A 174 24.13 -27.05 -0.01
CA ASP A 174 23.79 -28.14 0.92
C ASP A 174 22.40 -27.90 1.55
N SER A 175 21.58 -28.94 1.66
CA SER A 175 20.24 -28.93 2.28
C SER A 175 20.26 -28.47 3.76
N ASN A 176 21.41 -28.51 4.43
CA ASN A 176 21.57 -27.99 5.81
C ASN A 176 21.72 -26.46 5.92
N CYS A 177 21.78 -25.72 4.81
CA CYS A 177 21.95 -24.27 4.83
C CYS A 177 20.62 -23.53 4.64
N GLY A 178 20.45 -22.34 5.23
CA GLY A 178 19.27 -21.50 5.00
C GLY A 178 19.22 -21.01 3.55
N ILE A 179 18.65 -21.83 2.65
CA ILE A 179 18.68 -21.69 1.19
C ILE A 179 18.17 -20.30 0.77
N LEU A 180 16.95 -19.92 1.17
CA LEU A 180 16.38 -18.63 0.80
C LEU A 180 17.21 -17.44 1.27
N LYS A 181 17.85 -17.52 2.44
CA LYS A 181 18.71 -16.45 2.93
C LYS A 181 19.95 -16.28 2.04
N ARG A 182 20.59 -17.39 1.67
CA ARG A 182 21.76 -17.35 0.78
C ARG A 182 21.37 -16.84 -0.60
N LEU A 183 20.30 -17.38 -1.18
CA LEU A 183 19.80 -16.94 -2.48
C LEU A 183 19.43 -15.44 -2.47
N ASN A 184 18.75 -14.95 -1.42
CA ASN A 184 18.49 -13.52 -1.26
C ASN A 184 19.78 -12.70 -1.25
N SER A 185 20.80 -13.10 -0.47
CA SER A 185 22.07 -12.38 -0.43
C SER A 185 22.79 -12.34 -1.78
N TYR A 186 22.66 -13.39 -2.60
CA TYR A 186 23.18 -13.39 -3.97
C TYR A 186 22.40 -12.41 -4.85
N LEU A 187 21.06 -12.41 -4.77
CA LEU A 187 20.22 -11.47 -5.52
C LEU A 187 20.47 -10.01 -5.11
N ASP A 188 20.62 -9.73 -3.82
CA ASP A 188 20.96 -8.39 -3.32
C ASP A 188 22.25 -7.88 -3.98
N THR A 189 23.24 -8.76 -4.14
CA THR A 189 24.50 -8.44 -4.82
C THR A 189 24.29 -8.21 -6.31
N GLN A 190 23.42 -9.00 -6.96
CA GLN A 190 23.08 -8.83 -8.38
C GLN A 190 22.34 -7.51 -8.64
N GLU A 191 21.45 -7.08 -7.73
CA GLU A 191 20.68 -5.83 -7.85
C GLU A 191 21.56 -4.57 -7.79
N LEU A 192 22.75 -4.65 -7.17
CA LEU A 192 23.73 -3.56 -7.19
C LEU A 192 24.33 -3.35 -8.59
N PHE A 193 24.32 -4.36 -9.46
CA PHE A 193 24.80 -4.26 -10.85
C PHE A 193 23.74 -3.63 -11.76
N ASN A 194 23.42 -2.37 -11.51
CA ASN A 194 22.53 -1.60 -12.37
C ASN A 194 23.26 -1.14 -13.65
N LYS A 195 22.74 -1.52 -14.81
CA LYS A 195 23.21 -1.00 -16.10
C LYS A 195 22.61 0.38 -16.34
N ALA A 196 23.41 1.29 -16.91
CA ALA A 196 22.86 2.50 -17.48
C ALA A 196 22.04 2.10 -18.73
N PRO A 197 20.74 2.45 -18.81
CA PRO A 197 19.95 2.15 -19.99
C PRO A 197 20.49 2.91 -21.20
N ILE A 198 20.20 2.42 -22.39
CA ILE A 198 20.49 3.15 -23.63
C ILE A 198 19.82 4.52 -23.55
N GLN A 199 20.58 5.59 -23.82
CA GLN A 199 20.01 6.92 -23.92
C GLN A 199 19.07 6.99 -25.12
N THR A 200 17.79 7.20 -24.86
CA THR A 200 16.77 7.46 -25.87
C THR A 200 16.30 8.90 -25.76
N ASN A 201 15.82 9.46 -26.88
CA ASN A 201 15.24 10.81 -26.89
C ASN A 201 13.96 10.90 -26.06
N GLU A 202 13.27 9.78 -25.87
CA GLU A 202 12.03 9.69 -25.11
C GLU A 202 12.14 8.59 -24.06
N ASP A 203 11.58 8.83 -22.89
CA ASP A 203 11.43 7.81 -21.86
C ASP A 203 10.21 6.94 -22.14
N TYR A 204 10.41 5.81 -22.82
CA TYR A 204 9.31 4.90 -23.16
C TYR A 204 8.61 4.32 -21.93
N ILE A 205 9.31 4.18 -20.79
CA ILE A 205 8.70 3.69 -19.55
C ILE A 205 7.72 4.74 -19.02
N GLU A 206 8.17 5.99 -18.90
CA GLU A 206 7.31 7.12 -18.48
C GLU A 206 6.08 7.24 -19.37
N LEU A 207 6.26 7.27 -20.69
CA LEU A 207 5.15 7.33 -21.66
C LEU A 207 4.18 6.16 -21.50
N PHE A 208 4.69 4.95 -21.22
CA PHE A 208 3.84 3.78 -21.06
C PHE A 208 3.05 3.80 -19.76
N ILE A 209 3.69 4.08 -18.62
CA ILE A 209 3.01 4.06 -17.31
C ILE A 209 2.05 5.25 -17.13
N GLU A 210 2.34 6.40 -17.74
CA GLU A 210 1.48 7.59 -17.68
C GLU A 210 0.32 7.56 -18.68
N SER A 211 0.35 6.65 -19.66
CA SER A 211 -0.74 6.51 -20.63
C SER A 211 -2.07 6.17 -19.97
N SER A 212 -3.12 6.94 -20.28
CA SER A 212 -4.51 6.63 -19.88
C SER A 212 -5.12 5.47 -20.66
N LYS A 213 -4.54 5.10 -21.81
CA LYS A 213 -5.02 4.03 -22.70
C LYS A 213 -4.10 2.81 -22.68
N ASN A 214 -3.47 2.54 -21.54
CA ASN A 214 -2.59 1.39 -21.37
C ASN A 214 -3.36 0.07 -21.41
N SER A 215 -2.84 -0.91 -22.16
CA SER A 215 -3.41 -2.27 -22.24
C SER A 215 -3.54 -2.99 -20.89
N PHE A 216 -2.69 -2.68 -19.92
CA PHE A 216 -2.78 -3.24 -18.57
C PHE A 216 -3.98 -2.71 -17.79
N LEU A 217 -4.31 -1.43 -17.97
CA LEU A 217 -5.48 -0.81 -17.35
C LEU A 217 -6.80 -1.36 -17.93
N GLN A 218 -6.80 -1.78 -19.19
CA GLN A 218 -7.97 -2.46 -19.78
C GLN A 218 -8.27 -3.79 -19.05
N GLY A 219 -7.24 -4.49 -18.58
CA GLY A 219 -7.41 -5.70 -17.76
C GLY A 219 -7.84 -5.41 -16.32
N TYR A 220 -7.57 -4.21 -15.80
CA TYR A 220 -8.05 -3.74 -14.50
C TYR A 220 -9.56 -3.49 -14.51
N SER A 221 -10.04 -2.77 -15.54
CA SER A 221 -11.45 -2.50 -15.77
C SER A 221 -11.71 -2.18 -17.23
N GLU A 222 -12.60 -2.94 -17.88
CA GLU A 222 -13.09 -2.64 -19.23
C GLU A 222 -14.19 -1.57 -19.23
N GLU A 223 -14.90 -1.42 -18.09
CA GLU A 223 -16.11 -0.60 -17.97
C GLU A 223 -15.83 0.82 -17.47
N ARG A 224 -14.76 1.03 -16.69
CA ARG A 224 -14.47 2.32 -16.04
C ARG A 224 -13.00 2.69 -16.10
N ALA A 225 -12.71 3.96 -16.38
CA ALA A 225 -11.38 4.53 -16.26
C ALA A 225 -10.83 4.37 -14.83
N PHE A 226 -9.50 4.26 -14.72
CA PHE A 226 -8.83 4.20 -13.43
C PHE A 226 -9.14 5.47 -12.60
N PRO A 227 -9.57 5.35 -11.34
CA PRO A 227 -10.04 6.50 -10.57
C PRO A 227 -8.90 7.46 -10.21
N SER A 228 -9.20 8.76 -10.26
CA SER A 228 -8.33 9.84 -9.76
C SER A 228 -8.21 9.85 -8.24
N THR A 229 -7.23 10.58 -7.68
CA THR A 229 -7.08 10.76 -6.22
C THR A 229 -8.34 11.29 -5.58
N SER A 230 -8.98 12.26 -6.22
CA SER A 230 -10.26 12.84 -5.82
C SER A 230 -11.38 11.78 -5.81
N GLU A 231 -11.44 10.93 -6.84
CA GLU A 231 -12.46 9.87 -6.92
C GLU A 231 -12.25 8.82 -5.83
N ILE A 232 -11.00 8.46 -5.56
CA ILE A 232 -10.67 7.54 -4.47
C ILE A 232 -11.10 8.14 -3.13
N ALA A 233 -10.74 9.39 -2.85
CA ALA A 233 -11.08 10.08 -1.61
C ALA A 233 -12.60 10.08 -1.34
N VAL A 234 -13.40 10.46 -2.35
CA VAL A 234 -14.86 10.57 -2.19
C VAL A 234 -15.59 9.24 -2.32
N SER A 235 -14.97 8.20 -2.91
CA SER A 235 -15.61 6.89 -3.15
C SER A 235 -16.12 6.20 -1.89
N GLY A 236 -15.56 6.57 -0.74
CA GLY A 236 -16.01 6.14 0.56
C GLY A 236 -17.42 6.62 0.93
N TRP A 237 -17.90 7.69 0.33
CA TRP A 237 -19.21 8.29 0.65
C TRP A 237 -20.15 8.35 -0.55
N GLU A 238 -19.65 8.75 -1.71
CA GLU A 238 -20.45 8.92 -2.93
C GLU A 238 -19.87 8.07 -4.05
N GLN A 239 -20.65 7.12 -4.57
CA GLN A 239 -20.16 6.18 -5.59
C GLN A 239 -20.13 6.79 -6.99
N ALA A 240 -21.07 7.69 -7.28
CA ALA A 240 -21.20 8.39 -8.55
C ALA A 240 -21.18 9.91 -8.30
N PRO A 241 -20.04 10.45 -7.86
CA PRO A 241 -19.93 11.87 -7.54
C PRO A 241 -20.10 12.74 -8.79
N PRO A 242 -20.66 13.96 -8.65
CA PRO A 242 -20.87 14.87 -9.77
C PRO A 242 -19.53 15.29 -10.32
N LYS A 243 -19.46 15.33 -11.66
CA LYS A 243 -18.27 15.73 -12.39
C LYS A 243 -18.59 16.91 -13.29
N ASP A 244 -17.62 17.78 -13.45
CA ASP A 244 -17.70 18.88 -14.39
C ASP A 244 -17.59 18.37 -15.84
N GLU A 245 -17.69 19.30 -16.78
CA GLU A 245 -17.54 19.02 -18.21
C GLU A 245 -16.14 18.50 -18.63
N ASN A 246 -15.14 18.59 -17.75
CA ASN A 246 -13.80 18.05 -17.94
C ASN A 246 -13.62 16.66 -17.30
N GLY A 247 -14.64 16.16 -16.58
CA GLY A 247 -14.59 14.90 -15.86
C GLY A 247 -13.91 15.00 -14.48
N GLU A 248 -13.61 16.21 -13.99
CA GLU A 248 -13.10 16.49 -12.66
C GLU A 248 -14.24 16.56 -11.64
N LEU A 249 -13.93 16.31 -10.36
CA LEU A 249 -14.94 16.25 -9.31
C LEU A 249 -15.38 17.62 -8.82
N GLU A 250 -16.70 17.84 -8.82
CA GLU A 250 -17.31 19.07 -8.30
C GLU A 250 -17.56 18.98 -6.79
N TYR A 251 -16.52 19.27 -6.00
CA TYR A 251 -16.63 19.28 -4.54
C TYR A 251 -17.64 20.30 -4.00
N SER A 252 -17.92 21.41 -4.69
CA SER A 252 -18.91 22.41 -4.27
C SER A 252 -20.33 21.83 -4.13
N GLN A 253 -20.70 20.92 -5.03
CA GLN A 253 -21.98 20.21 -4.96
C GLN A 253 -21.98 19.17 -3.84
N LEU A 254 -20.84 18.54 -3.59
CA LEU A 254 -20.68 17.51 -2.55
C LEU A 254 -20.70 18.12 -1.14
N THR A 255 -20.02 19.24 -0.91
CA THR A 255 -19.95 19.90 0.41
C THR A 255 -21.30 20.41 0.90
N SER A 256 -22.24 20.64 -0.01
CA SER A 256 -23.58 21.15 0.29
C SER A 256 -24.56 20.05 0.69
N LYS A 257 -24.23 18.78 0.46
CA LYS A 257 -25.11 17.64 0.77
C LYS A 257 -25.04 17.28 2.26
N PRO A 258 -26.18 16.89 2.88
CA PRO A 258 -26.20 16.45 4.27
C PRO A 258 -25.34 15.19 4.47
N GLY A 259 -24.62 15.12 5.59
CA GLY A 259 -23.74 14.00 5.93
C GLY A 259 -22.34 14.06 5.30
N PHE A 260 -22.03 15.10 4.52
CA PHE A 260 -20.67 15.33 4.07
C PHE A 260 -19.74 15.63 5.25
N ARG A 261 -18.57 14.99 5.25
CA ARG A 261 -17.48 15.23 6.19
C ARG A 261 -16.23 15.65 5.42
N ASN A 262 -15.45 16.57 5.99
CA ASN A 262 -14.28 17.13 5.32
C ASN A 262 -13.22 16.06 5.04
N CYS A 263 -13.18 14.96 5.79
CA CYS A 263 -12.30 13.81 5.55
C CYS A 263 -12.52 13.15 4.17
N TYR A 264 -13.68 13.32 3.52
CA TYR A 264 -13.92 12.82 2.15
C TYR A 264 -13.19 13.61 1.05
N LYS A 265 -12.46 14.69 1.42
CA LYS A 265 -11.48 15.35 0.55
C LYS A 265 -10.07 14.77 0.71
N TYR A 266 -9.89 13.77 1.56
CA TYR A 266 -8.60 13.20 1.88
C TYR A 266 -8.57 11.75 1.41
N LEU A 267 -7.39 11.29 1.03
CA LEU A 267 -7.13 9.89 0.73
C LEU A 267 -5.97 9.40 1.60
N VAL A 268 -5.83 8.09 1.62
CA VAL A 268 -4.88 7.39 2.47
C VAL A 268 -3.92 6.61 1.60
N VAL A 269 -2.63 6.72 1.89
CA VAL A 269 -1.62 5.73 1.49
C VAL A 269 -1.38 4.83 2.69
N ILE A 270 -1.50 3.51 2.49
CA ILE A 270 -1.09 2.51 3.47
C ILE A 270 0.07 1.73 2.87
N LYS A 271 1.17 1.66 3.62
CA LYS A 271 2.25 0.71 3.40
C LYS A 271 2.34 -0.25 4.57
N ALA A 272 2.52 -1.53 4.30
CA ALA A 272 2.78 -2.54 5.31
C ALA A 272 4.03 -3.33 4.96
N ASP A 273 4.70 -3.84 5.98
CA ASP A 273 5.87 -4.71 5.88
C ASP A 273 5.84 -5.72 7.03
N GLY A 274 6.21 -6.96 6.72
CA GLY A 274 6.20 -8.09 7.65
C GLY A 274 7.32 -8.04 8.68
N ASP A 275 6.96 -8.23 9.93
CA ASP A 275 7.89 -8.30 11.05
C ASP A 275 8.37 -9.74 11.27
N GLY A 276 9.68 -9.90 11.43
CA GLY A 276 10.29 -11.18 11.80
C GLY A 276 10.49 -12.16 10.64
N PHE A 277 10.00 -11.86 9.43
CA PHE A 277 10.14 -12.72 8.24
C PHE A 277 11.58 -13.13 7.96
N GLY A 278 12.50 -12.16 7.94
CA GLY A 278 13.92 -12.45 7.71
C GLY A 278 14.58 -13.32 8.79
N THR A 279 14.03 -13.38 10.02
CA THR A 279 14.52 -14.28 11.07
C THR A 279 13.85 -15.64 10.98
N TYR A 280 12.55 -15.67 10.70
CA TYR A 280 11.79 -16.90 10.50
C TYR A 280 12.35 -17.71 9.32
N ILE A 281 12.58 -17.07 8.18
CA ILE A 281 13.16 -17.69 6.97
C ILE A 281 14.56 -18.28 7.23
N LYS A 282 15.33 -17.76 8.20
CA LYS A 282 16.64 -18.32 8.57
C LYS A 282 16.53 -19.65 9.31
N ASN A 283 15.42 -19.87 10.00
CA ASN A 283 15.23 -21.02 10.88
C ASN A 283 14.45 -22.16 10.21
N LEU A 284 13.84 -21.91 9.05
CA LEU A 284 13.22 -22.95 8.22
C LEU A 284 14.29 -23.96 7.79
N LYS A 285 14.06 -25.24 8.09
CA LYS A 285 14.93 -26.35 7.68
C LYS A 285 14.24 -27.17 6.62
N VAL A 286 15.02 -27.63 5.63
CA VAL A 286 14.58 -28.67 4.70
C VAL A 286 14.70 -30.01 5.40
N GLN A 287 13.59 -30.70 5.67
CA GLN A 287 13.64 -32.07 6.18
C GLN A 287 13.69 -33.07 5.01
N GLU A 288 14.79 -33.81 4.89
CA GLU A 288 14.89 -34.99 4.04
C GLU A 288 14.41 -36.22 4.85
N ASP A 289 13.15 -36.64 4.69
CA ASP A 289 12.72 -38.00 5.03
C ASP A 289 12.68 -38.85 3.75
N GLU A 290 13.52 -39.88 3.69
CA GLU A 290 13.78 -40.70 2.48
C GLU A 290 12.56 -41.46 1.93
N ASP A 291 11.43 -41.51 2.64
CA ASP A 291 10.30 -42.40 2.27
C ASP A 291 8.93 -41.72 2.03
N LYS A 292 8.80 -40.39 2.18
CA LYS A 292 7.55 -39.68 1.83
C LYS A 292 7.84 -38.26 1.35
N LYS A 293 7.27 -37.86 0.21
CA LYS A 293 7.11 -36.45 -0.20
C LYS A 293 6.24 -35.71 0.83
N VAL A 294 6.84 -35.33 1.95
CA VAL A 294 6.26 -34.40 2.91
C VAL A 294 6.58 -33.01 2.37
N ASP A 295 5.57 -32.17 2.16
CA ASP A 295 5.77 -30.76 1.82
C ASP A 295 6.75 -30.16 2.83
N ASP A 296 7.93 -29.75 2.36
CA ASP A 296 8.95 -29.11 3.17
C ASP A 296 8.37 -27.86 3.87
N GLU A 297 8.85 -27.53 5.08
CA GLU A 297 8.40 -26.35 5.84
C GLU A 297 8.49 -25.07 5.00
N LEU A 298 9.48 -25.00 4.12
CA LEU A 298 9.68 -23.93 3.15
C LEU A 298 8.53 -23.82 2.14
N THR A 299 8.13 -24.94 1.54
CA THR A 299 7.05 -25.00 0.55
C THR A 299 5.72 -24.68 1.20
N LYS A 300 5.48 -25.17 2.43
CA LYS A 300 4.30 -24.79 3.22
C LYS A 300 4.26 -23.28 3.49
N PHE A 301 5.37 -22.70 3.94
CA PHE A 301 5.48 -21.27 4.17
C PHE A 301 5.21 -20.47 2.90
N ALA A 302 5.91 -20.76 1.80
CA ALA A 302 5.76 -20.04 0.54
C ALA A 302 4.35 -20.15 -0.04
N LYS A 303 3.71 -21.31 0.10
CA LYS A 303 2.31 -21.53 -0.28
C LYS A 303 1.36 -20.70 0.58
N SER A 304 1.43 -20.80 1.91
CA SER A 304 0.59 -20.03 2.83
C SER A 304 0.74 -18.52 2.62
N PHE A 305 1.96 -18.07 2.35
CA PHE A 305 2.26 -16.66 2.13
C PHE A 305 1.69 -16.14 0.81
N PHE A 306 1.82 -16.92 -0.27
CA PHE A 306 1.21 -16.57 -1.55
C PHE A 306 -0.33 -16.59 -1.48
N GLU A 307 -0.92 -17.59 -0.82
CA GLU A 307 -2.37 -17.64 -0.58
C GLU A 307 -2.86 -16.44 0.23
N PHE A 308 -2.11 -16.02 1.25
CA PHE A 308 -2.38 -14.79 1.99
C PHE A 308 -2.43 -13.58 1.06
N SER A 309 -1.43 -13.39 0.19
CA SER A 309 -1.42 -12.28 -0.78
C SER A 309 -2.63 -12.31 -1.71
N VAL A 310 -3.04 -13.49 -2.18
CA VAL A 310 -4.23 -13.66 -3.04
C VAL A 310 -5.51 -13.31 -2.30
N GLU A 311 -5.68 -13.75 -1.06
CA GLU A 311 -6.88 -13.47 -0.27
C GLU A 311 -6.99 -12.00 0.13
N VAL A 312 -5.87 -11.36 0.51
CA VAL A 312 -5.84 -9.91 0.76
C VAL A 312 -6.21 -9.14 -0.50
N ALA A 313 -5.66 -9.54 -1.67
CA ALA A 313 -6.03 -8.93 -2.93
C ALA A 313 -7.54 -9.06 -3.21
N ASP A 314 -8.11 -10.25 -2.99
CA ASP A 314 -9.52 -10.51 -3.21
C ASP A 314 -10.41 -9.68 -2.27
N GLU A 315 -10.09 -9.67 -0.98
CA GLU A 315 -10.82 -8.92 0.05
C GLU A 315 -10.85 -7.43 -0.28
N LEU A 316 -9.68 -6.85 -0.59
CA LEU A 316 -9.56 -5.43 -0.92
C LEU A 316 -10.32 -5.08 -2.21
N ILE A 317 -10.18 -5.89 -3.26
CA ILE A 317 -10.79 -5.60 -4.57
C ILE A 317 -12.31 -5.81 -4.56
N GLN A 318 -12.82 -6.82 -3.83
CA GLN A 318 -14.23 -7.17 -3.88
C GLN A 318 -15.07 -6.48 -2.81
N LYS A 319 -14.53 -6.28 -1.60
CA LYS A 319 -15.34 -5.88 -0.43
C LYS A 319 -15.06 -4.46 0.07
N THR A 320 -14.03 -3.81 -0.44
CA THR A 320 -13.62 -2.47 -0.02
C THR A 320 -13.54 -1.50 -1.20
N LYS A 321 -13.25 -0.23 -0.92
CA LYS A 321 -12.92 0.81 -1.90
C LYS A 321 -11.41 1.04 -2.02
N ALA A 322 -10.60 0.19 -1.38
CA ALA A 322 -9.16 0.24 -1.50
C ALA A 322 -8.70 -0.13 -2.92
N ILE A 323 -7.60 0.49 -3.34
CA ILE A 323 -6.90 0.23 -4.59
C ILE A 323 -5.53 -0.33 -4.26
N PRO A 324 -5.38 -1.66 -4.27
CA PRO A 324 -4.08 -2.26 -4.05
C PRO A 324 -3.19 -2.01 -5.26
N VAL A 325 -2.02 -1.41 -5.00
CA VAL A 325 -0.98 -1.18 -6.00
C VAL A 325 -0.07 -2.40 -6.05
N TYR A 326 0.42 -2.83 -4.89
CA TYR A 326 1.33 -3.96 -4.73
C TYR A 326 0.94 -4.79 -3.52
N ILE A 327 0.92 -6.11 -3.70
CA ILE A 327 0.72 -7.12 -2.66
C ILE A 327 1.69 -8.24 -3.00
N GLY A 328 2.97 -8.08 -2.64
CA GLY A 328 4.00 -9.05 -2.99
C GLY A 328 4.77 -9.47 -1.76
N GLY A 329 4.43 -10.66 -1.26
CA GLY A 329 5.02 -11.19 -0.04
C GLY A 329 4.57 -10.41 1.20
N ASP A 330 5.55 -9.86 1.92
CA ASP A 330 5.40 -9.19 3.21
C ASP A 330 5.11 -7.70 3.05
N ASP A 331 5.36 -7.17 1.85
CA ASP A 331 5.16 -5.78 1.50
C ASP A 331 3.79 -5.53 0.87
N LEU A 332 3.04 -4.61 1.46
CA LEU A 332 1.75 -4.13 0.94
C LEU A 332 1.82 -2.64 0.62
N PHE A 333 1.24 -2.23 -0.50
CA PHE A 333 1.06 -0.83 -0.85
C PHE A 333 -0.30 -0.63 -1.50
N LEU A 334 -1.14 0.20 -0.88
CA LEU A 334 -2.49 0.49 -1.36
C LEU A 334 -2.89 1.94 -1.09
N PHE A 335 -3.85 2.41 -1.90
CA PHE A 335 -4.57 3.65 -1.66
C PHE A 335 -5.99 3.34 -1.17
N ALA A 336 -6.56 4.17 -0.30
CA ALA A 336 -7.93 3.99 0.19
C ALA A 336 -8.60 5.34 0.51
N PRO A 337 -9.94 5.41 0.51
CA PRO A 337 -10.62 6.51 1.19
C PRO A 337 -10.34 6.46 2.71
N VAL A 338 -10.49 7.60 3.39
CA VAL A 338 -10.33 7.65 4.86
C VAL A 338 -11.42 6.85 5.57
N LEU A 339 -12.66 6.92 5.08
CA LEU A 339 -13.85 6.25 5.62
C LEU A 339 -14.68 5.65 4.49
N GLU A 340 -15.31 4.50 4.70
CA GLU A 340 -16.34 3.94 3.83
C GLU A 340 -17.73 4.05 4.50
N GLY A 341 -18.37 5.20 4.30
CA GLY A 341 -19.73 5.50 4.74
C GLY A 341 -19.82 5.99 6.17
N ASN A 342 -19.15 5.31 7.12
CA ASN A 342 -19.13 5.70 8.53
C ASN A 342 -17.77 5.42 9.20
N THR A 343 -17.66 5.75 10.49
CA THR A 343 -16.44 5.58 11.30
C THR A 343 -16.09 4.13 11.63
N GLU A 344 -17.01 3.17 11.43
CA GLU A 344 -16.71 1.75 11.64
C GLU A 344 -15.87 1.16 10.51
N LYS A 345 -15.94 1.76 9.31
CA LYS A 345 -15.18 1.34 8.13
C LYS A 345 -14.09 2.36 7.79
N ASP A 346 -13.24 2.62 8.76
CA ASP A 346 -12.08 3.49 8.61
C ASP A 346 -10.81 2.71 8.23
N VAL A 347 -9.68 3.43 8.25
CA VAL A 347 -8.34 2.87 8.00
C VAL A 347 -7.99 1.72 8.95
N PHE A 348 -8.42 1.79 10.22
CA PHE A 348 -8.14 0.75 11.20
C PHE A 348 -8.93 -0.51 10.93
N ASN A 349 -10.14 -0.38 10.38
CA ASN A 349 -10.90 -1.54 9.93
C ASN A 349 -10.22 -2.25 8.75
N LEU A 350 -9.67 -1.50 7.79
CA LEU A 350 -8.90 -2.09 6.67
C LEU A 350 -7.68 -2.87 7.19
N ILE A 351 -6.91 -2.28 8.11
CA ILE A 351 -5.75 -2.94 8.74
C ILE A 351 -6.19 -4.21 9.47
N LYS A 352 -7.28 -4.13 10.25
CA LYS A 352 -7.83 -5.27 10.99
C LYS A 352 -8.21 -6.44 10.08
N GLU A 353 -8.85 -6.19 8.93
CA GLU A 353 -9.22 -7.27 8.01
C GLU A 353 -7.99 -7.91 7.36
N ILE A 354 -6.95 -7.12 7.04
CA ILE A 354 -5.67 -7.65 6.54
C ILE A 354 -4.99 -8.52 7.61
N ASP A 355 -4.86 -8.04 8.85
CA ASP A 355 -4.25 -8.80 9.95
C ASP A 355 -5.02 -10.08 10.26
N LYS A 356 -6.35 -10.04 10.17
CA LYS A 356 -7.19 -11.22 10.37
C LYS A 356 -6.88 -12.30 9.34
N LEU A 357 -6.72 -11.95 8.06
CA LEU A 357 -6.30 -12.89 7.02
C LEU A 357 -4.88 -13.42 7.28
N PHE A 358 -3.97 -12.55 7.71
CA PHE A 358 -2.60 -12.93 8.06
C PHE A 358 -2.56 -13.99 9.17
N ILE A 359 -3.30 -13.77 10.26
CA ILE A 359 -3.37 -14.68 11.41
C ILE A 359 -4.05 -15.99 11.04
N GLN A 360 -5.14 -15.93 10.25
CA GLN A 360 -5.88 -17.11 9.82
C GLN A 360 -5.02 -18.07 9.00
N LYS A 361 -4.09 -17.53 8.19
CA LYS A 361 -3.18 -18.32 7.35
C LYS A 361 -2.07 -19.01 8.12
N LYS A 362 -1.84 -18.66 9.39
CA LYS A 362 -0.82 -19.26 10.26
C LYS A 362 0.53 -19.38 9.54
N ILE A 363 0.93 -18.28 8.88
CA ILE A 363 2.10 -18.22 7.97
C ILE A 363 3.38 -18.66 8.70
N GLY A 364 3.53 -18.26 9.96
CA GLY A 364 4.63 -18.67 10.82
C GLY A 364 4.43 -18.16 12.25
N GLU A 365 5.06 -18.82 13.22
CA GLU A 365 5.03 -18.38 14.61
C GLU A 365 5.88 -17.12 14.83
N GLY A 366 5.35 -16.16 15.58
CA GLY A 366 6.05 -14.92 15.90
C GLY A 366 6.16 -13.92 14.74
N LEU A 367 5.43 -14.14 13.65
CA LEU A 367 5.30 -13.19 12.55
C LEU A 367 4.12 -12.23 12.80
N SER A 368 4.30 -10.98 12.38
CA SER A 368 3.27 -9.94 12.42
C SER A 368 3.49 -8.97 11.26
N MET A 369 2.68 -7.90 11.15
CA MET A 369 2.90 -6.85 10.16
C MET A 369 2.89 -5.48 10.81
N SER A 370 3.78 -4.59 10.37
CA SER A 370 3.79 -3.18 10.76
C SER A 370 3.23 -2.31 9.64
N TYR A 371 2.60 -1.19 10.01
CA TYR A 371 1.91 -0.32 9.05
C TYR A 371 2.33 1.14 9.19
N GLY A 372 2.58 1.77 8.04
CA GLY A 372 2.73 3.20 7.89
C GLY A 372 1.56 3.78 7.10
N VAL A 373 0.88 4.76 7.69
CA VAL A 373 -0.32 5.38 7.14
C VAL A 373 -0.07 6.87 6.93
N SER A 374 -0.35 7.36 5.73
CA SER A 374 -0.33 8.78 5.40
C SER A 374 -1.68 9.22 4.88
N ILE A 375 -2.33 10.14 5.59
CA ILE A 375 -3.60 10.76 5.22
C ILE A 375 -3.30 12.15 4.68
N PHE A 376 -3.70 12.42 3.43
CA PHE A 376 -3.33 13.65 2.73
C PHE A 376 -4.48 14.18 1.87
N TYR A 377 -4.46 15.48 1.63
CA TYR A 377 -5.45 16.15 0.80
C TYR A 377 -5.34 15.73 -0.67
N TYR A 378 -6.45 15.57 -1.37
CA TYR A 378 -6.47 15.01 -2.74
C TYR A 378 -5.64 15.78 -3.78
N LYS A 379 -5.33 17.06 -3.54
CA LYS A 379 -4.46 17.91 -4.38
C LYS A 379 -3.00 17.96 -3.92
N SER A 380 -2.66 17.35 -2.79
CA SER A 380 -1.29 17.35 -2.30
C SER A 380 -0.38 16.45 -3.15
N PRO A 381 0.93 16.74 -3.23
CA PRO A 381 1.88 15.92 -3.96
C PRO A 381 1.89 14.47 -3.46
N MET A 382 1.63 13.53 -4.37
CA MET A 382 1.52 12.11 -4.02
C MET A 382 2.85 11.48 -3.60
N SER A 383 3.96 11.92 -4.21
CA SER A 383 5.30 11.45 -3.83
C SER A 383 5.61 11.74 -2.35
N GLU A 384 5.25 12.94 -1.88
CA GLU A 384 5.39 13.32 -0.47
C GLU A 384 4.53 12.43 0.42
N ALA A 385 3.28 12.17 0.04
CA ALA A 385 2.40 11.29 0.82
C ALA A 385 2.94 9.86 0.95
N ILE A 386 3.55 9.33 -0.12
CA ILE A 386 4.18 8.01 -0.13
C ILE A 386 5.44 7.99 0.75
N GLU A 387 6.30 9.00 0.67
CA GLU A 387 7.49 9.14 1.52
C GLU A 387 7.12 9.26 3.01
N ILE A 388 6.04 9.98 3.32
CA ILE A 388 5.49 10.05 4.68
C ILE A 388 5.03 8.67 5.14
N ALA A 389 4.32 7.91 4.30
CA ALA A 389 3.88 6.56 4.66
C ALA A 389 5.06 5.62 4.93
N GLU A 390 6.13 5.69 4.12
CA GLU A 390 7.37 4.94 4.36
C GLU A 390 8.05 5.35 5.67
N SER A 391 8.12 6.66 5.95
CA SER A 391 8.66 7.18 7.21
C SER A 391 7.85 6.69 8.41
N MET A 392 6.51 6.69 8.32
CA MET A 392 5.65 6.15 9.37
C MET A 392 5.88 4.64 9.54
N LEU A 393 5.99 3.88 8.45
CA LEU A 393 6.25 2.45 8.51
C LEU A 393 7.58 2.15 9.24
N ARG A 394 8.65 2.92 8.94
CA ARG A 394 9.92 2.81 9.68
C ARG A 394 9.75 3.11 11.16
N LYS A 395 9.01 4.16 11.53
CA LYS A 395 8.71 4.48 12.94
C LYS A 395 7.99 3.32 13.65
N ALA A 396 7.06 2.65 12.98
CA ALA A 396 6.37 1.49 13.55
C ALA A 396 7.33 0.30 13.77
N LYS A 397 8.19 0.00 12.79
CA LYS A 397 9.16 -1.10 12.86
C LYS A 397 10.30 -0.87 13.87
N ASP A 398 10.74 0.38 14.01
CA ASP A 398 11.84 0.76 14.89
C ASP A 398 11.40 0.85 16.37
N ALA A 399 10.11 1.12 16.61
CA ALA A 399 9.57 1.25 17.96
C ALA A 399 9.28 -0.10 18.62
N THR A 400 8.16 -0.73 18.27
CA THR A 400 7.71 -2.00 18.88
C THR A 400 7.57 -3.12 17.87
N ARG A 401 7.50 -2.80 16.56
CA ARG A 401 6.90 -3.68 15.55
C ARG A 401 5.44 -3.99 15.86
N ASP A 402 4.80 -4.71 14.94
CA ASP A 402 3.38 -5.02 15.00
C ASP A 402 2.51 -3.78 15.31
N ALA A 403 2.91 -2.61 14.83
CA ALA A 403 2.29 -1.34 15.20
C ALA A 403 1.74 -0.60 13.98
N VAL A 404 1.01 0.48 14.24
CA VAL A 404 0.48 1.38 13.21
C VAL A 404 0.92 2.80 13.53
N ALA A 405 1.71 3.38 12.64
CA ALA A 405 2.08 4.79 12.71
C ALA A 405 1.29 5.58 11.67
N ILE A 406 0.77 6.74 12.07
CA ILE A 406 -0.12 7.55 11.23
C ILE A 406 0.41 8.98 11.18
N SER A 407 0.35 9.56 9.98
CA SER A 407 0.49 10.99 9.74
C SER A 407 -0.75 11.52 9.03
N ILE A 408 -1.36 12.59 9.56
CA ILE A 408 -2.43 13.35 8.93
C ILE A 408 -1.87 14.70 8.51
N GLN A 409 -1.82 14.95 7.20
CA GLN A 409 -1.43 16.23 6.63
C GLN A 409 -2.67 16.99 6.15
N LYS A 410 -3.07 18.01 6.90
CA LYS A 410 -4.19 18.88 6.55
C LYS A 410 -3.85 19.76 5.34
N HIS A 411 -4.87 20.28 4.68
CA HIS A 411 -4.70 21.23 3.58
C HIS A 411 -3.92 22.49 3.99
N SER A 412 -4.04 22.92 5.25
CA SER A 412 -3.27 24.04 5.83
C SER A 412 -1.77 23.78 5.96
N GLY A 413 -1.31 22.55 5.73
CA GLY A 413 0.07 22.11 5.96
C GLY A 413 0.33 21.61 7.38
N GLN A 414 -0.62 21.78 8.32
CA GLN A 414 -0.49 21.22 9.67
C GLN A 414 -0.39 19.69 9.59
N ARG A 415 0.60 19.14 10.30
CA ARG A 415 0.84 17.69 10.38
C ARG A 415 0.57 17.19 11.80
N ILE A 416 -0.18 16.10 11.90
CA ILE A 416 -0.46 15.40 13.16
C ILE A 416 0.08 13.98 13.01
N GLU A 417 1.02 13.58 13.87
CA GLU A 417 1.64 12.26 13.82
C GLU A 417 1.54 11.56 15.18
N PHE A 418 1.15 10.29 15.16
CA PHE A 418 1.11 9.44 16.35
C PHE A 418 1.35 7.97 15.99
N LEU A 419 1.88 7.23 16.96
CA LEU A 419 2.16 5.80 16.88
C LEU A 419 1.21 5.07 17.82
N LEU A 420 0.39 4.18 17.29
CA LEU A 420 -0.45 3.32 18.10
C LEU A 420 0.38 2.21 18.77
N PRO A 421 -0.06 1.71 19.94
CA PRO A 421 0.54 0.55 20.59
C PRO A 421 0.54 -0.71 19.70
N CYS A 422 1.32 -1.70 20.11
CA CYS A 422 1.37 -3.02 19.49
C CYS A 422 -0.05 -3.60 19.31
N LYS A 423 -0.35 -4.09 18.10
CA LYS A 423 -1.69 -4.62 17.74
C LYS A 423 -1.98 -5.91 18.48
N HIS A 424 -1.01 -6.82 18.53
CA HIS A 424 -1.11 -8.11 19.17
C HIS A 424 -0.26 -8.14 20.44
N SER A 425 -0.85 -8.55 21.55
CA SER A 425 -0.10 -8.79 22.78
C SER A 425 0.62 -10.15 22.68
N THR A 426 1.83 -10.22 23.25
CA THR A 426 2.58 -11.47 23.45
C THR A 426 1.86 -12.42 24.42
N ASP A 427 0.95 -11.89 25.24
CA ASP A 427 0.11 -12.65 26.16
C ASP A 427 -1.25 -12.99 25.51
N LYS A 428 -1.46 -14.28 25.21
CA LYS A 428 -2.71 -14.79 24.61
C LYS A 428 -3.95 -14.45 25.46
N CYS A 429 -3.81 -14.28 26.77
CA CYS A 429 -4.91 -13.89 27.66
C CYS A 429 -5.30 -12.41 27.55
N LYS A 430 -4.46 -11.56 26.93
CA LYS A 430 -4.67 -10.10 26.83
C LYS A 430 -5.01 -9.61 25.43
N GLN A 431 -5.10 -10.51 24.44
CA GLN A 431 -5.46 -10.12 23.06
C GLN A 431 -6.83 -9.42 22.99
N GLU A 432 -7.78 -9.80 23.85
CA GLU A 432 -9.10 -9.15 23.91
C GLU A 432 -9.11 -7.83 24.69
N THR A 433 -8.05 -7.49 25.42
CA THR A 433 -7.93 -6.31 26.30
C THR A 433 -6.78 -5.38 25.95
N GLY A 434 -6.10 -5.61 24.83
CA GLY A 434 -4.91 -4.87 24.41
C GLY A 434 -5.17 -3.37 24.19
N LEU A 435 -4.13 -2.56 24.39
CA LEU A 435 -4.24 -1.10 24.24
C LEU A 435 -4.65 -0.67 22.84
N TYR A 436 -4.17 -1.37 21.80
CA TYR A 436 -4.56 -1.08 20.43
C TYR A 436 -6.09 -1.20 20.23
N LYS A 437 -6.69 -2.29 20.72
CA LYS A 437 -8.13 -2.51 20.65
C LYS A 437 -8.89 -1.38 21.36
N LYS A 438 -8.48 -1.01 22.57
CA LYS A 438 -9.07 0.10 23.33
C LYS A 438 -8.95 1.45 22.59
N ALA A 439 -7.82 1.70 21.94
CA ALA A 439 -7.64 2.89 21.11
C ALA A 439 -8.63 2.89 19.92
N THR A 440 -8.79 1.77 19.23
CA THR A 440 -9.75 1.67 18.11
C THR A 440 -11.21 1.77 18.55
N GLU A 441 -11.56 1.24 19.73
CA GLU A 441 -12.90 1.38 20.32
C GLU A 441 -13.18 2.83 20.71
N LEU A 442 -12.20 3.52 21.30
CA LEU A 442 -12.29 4.95 21.61
C LEU A 442 -12.51 5.79 20.35
N ILE A 443 -11.79 5.50 19.26
CA ILE A 443 -11.94 6.19 17.96
C ILE A 443 -13.37 6.01 17.40
N ARG A 444 -13.92 4.80 17.50
CA ARG A 444 -15.25 4.47 16.97
C ARG A 444 -16.40 5.04 17.81
N ALA A 445 -16.19 5.19 19.11
CA ALA A 445 -17.23 5.63 20.03
C ALA A 445 -17.64 7.10 19.85
N PHE A 446 -16.78 7.94 19.26
CA PHE A 446 -17.06 9.37 19.11
C PHE A 446 -18.06 9.66 17.98
N LYS A 447 -19.18 10.31 18.31
CA LYS A 447 -20.31 10.56 17.38
C LYS A 447 -20.64 12.06 17.27
N GLU A 448 -19.74 12.80 16.63
CA GLU A 448 -19.92 14.18 16.12
C GLU A 448 -20.35 15.30 17.11
N ASP A 449 -19.55 15.58 18.15
CA ASP A 449 -19.60 16.88 18.89
C ASP A 449 -18.27 17.63 18.81
N GLU A 450 -18.15 18.47 17.78
CA GLU A 450 -16.88 19.14 17.47
C GLU A 450 -16.46 20.17 18.53
N SER A 451 -17.43 20.84 19.18
CA SER A 451 -17.15 21.81 20.24
C SER A 451 -16.55 21.14 21.47
N MET A 452 -17.20 20.08 21.94
CA MET A 452 -16.76 19.33 23.11
C MET A 452 -15.38 18.73 22.88
N LEU A 453 -15.16 18.12 21.71
CA LEU A 453 -13.87 17.49 21.40
C LEU A 453 -12.73 18.52 21.28
N ASN A 454 -13.00 19.70 20.73
CA ASN A 454 -12.01 20.78 20.69
C ASN A 454 -11.59 21.18 22.11
N SER A 455 -12.55 21.44 23.00
CA SER A 455 -12.29 21.79 24.40
C SER A 455 -11.50 20.71 25.13
N LEU A 456 -11.87 19.44 24.94
CA LEU A 456 -11.16 18.29 25.51
C LEU A 456 -9.71 18.20 24.99
N ILE A 457 -9.48 18.44 23.70
CA ILE A 457 -8.15 18.41 23.11
C ILE A 457 -7.25 19.50 23.72
N TYR A 458 -7.75 20.74 23.83
CA TYR A 458 -6.99 21.83 24.46
C TYR A 458 -6.70 21.53 25.93
N TRP A 459 -7.70 21.03 26.66
CA TRP A 459 -7.53 20.64 28.07
C TRP A 459 -6.47 19.54 28.24
N ILE A 460 -6.46 18.52 27.37
CA ILE A 460 -5.42 17.47 27.39
C ILE A 460 -4.04 18.05 27.03
N GLU A 461 -3.95 18.96 26.07
CA GLU A 461 -2.67 19.54 25.69
C GLU A 461 -2.01 20.28 26.86
N ASP A 462 -2.81 21.04 27.61
CA ASP A 462 -2.34 21.91 28.69
C ASP A 462 -2.20 21.17 30.03
N MET A 463 -3.14 20.29 30.38
CA MET A 463 -3.25 19.75 31.74
C MET A 463 -2.73 18.33 31.91
N TYR A 464 -2.53 17.57 30.83
CA TYR A 464 -2.31 16.14 30.93
C TYR A 464 -1.07 15.77 31.76
N GLU A 465 0.06 16.44 31.50
CA GLU A 465 1.32 16.17 32.21
C GLU A 465 1.28 16.59 33.68
N THR A 466 0.40 17.54 34.02
CA THR A 466 0.21 18.01 35.41
C THR A 466 -0.71 17.08 36.19
N ILE A 467 -1.80 16.61 35.57
CA ILE A 467 -2.86 15.87 36.26
C ILE A 467 -2.60 14.37 36.27
N PHE A 468 -2.18 13.78 35.16
CA PHE A 468 -2.07 12.32 35.03
C PHE A 468 -0.68 11.80 35.44
N THR A 469 -0.22 12.21 36.62
CA THR A 469 0.94 11.57 37.28
C THR A 469 0.59 10.15 37.70
N ASP A 470 1.59 9.32 38.02
CA ASP A 470 1.37 7.94 38.49
C ASP A 470 0.43 7.86 39.71
N GLU A 471 0.43 8.89 40.55
CA GLU A 471 -0.48 8.99 41.71
C GLU A 471 -1.96 9.09 41.31
N VAL A 472 -2.28 9.63 40.13
CA VAL A 472 -3.64 9.79 39.64
C VAL A 472 -3.99 8.66 38.66
N ALA A 473 -3.13 8.44 37.67
CA ALA A 473 -3.44 7.60 36.53
C ALA A 473 -3.44 6.09 36.83
N LEU A 474 -2.86 5.65 37.95
CA LEU A 474 -2.88 4.26 38.39
C LEU A 474 -4.17 3.85 39.12
N TYR A 475 -5.09 4.79 39.40
CA TYR A 475 -6.33 4.56 40.16
C TYR A 475 -7.55 5.05 39.38
N LYS A 476 -8.50 4.14 39.08
CA LYS A 476 -9.70 4.46 38.28
C LYS A 476 -10.55 5.53 38.95
N GLU A 477 -10.66 5.48 40.27
CA GLU A 477 -11.45 6.41 41.08
C GLU A 477 -10.93 7.84 40.95
N ARG A 478 -9.60 8.02 40.90
CA ARG A 478 -8.98 9.34 40.77
C ARG A 478 -9.15 9.90 39.36
N ILE A 479 -9.01 9.07 38.34
CA ILE A 479 -9.33 9.46 36.95
C ILE A 479 -10.80 9.88 36.86
N ASN A 480 -11.74 9.11 37.42
CA ASN A 480 -13.15 9.48 37.45
C ASN A 480 -13.36 10.83 38.12
N ALA A 481 -12.79 11.04 39.31
CA ALA A 481 -12.90 12.32 40.02
C ALA A 481 -12.35 13.52 39.22
N VAL A 482 -11.27 13.35 38.46
CA VAL A 482 -10.79 14.41 37.55
C VAL A 482 -11.87 14.73 36.51
N PHE A 483 -12.37 13.73 35.80
CA PHE A 483 -13.36 13.96 34.75
C PHE A 483 -14.68 14.51 35.28
N ASP A 484 -15.15 14.03 36.44
CA ASP A 484 -16.39 14.51 37.06
C ASP A 484 -16.26 15.98 37.52
N ASN A 485 -15.04 16.45 37.82
CA ASN A 485 -14.80 17.87 38.17
C ASN A 485 -14.69 18.79 36.95
N PHE A 486 -14.11 18.32 35.84
CA PHE A 486 -13.83 19.16 34.66
C PHE A 486 -14.89 19.00 33.54
N PHE A 487 -15.65 17.91 33.53
CA PHE A 487 -16.55 17.52 32.43
C PHE A 487 -17.94 17.04 32.91
N ASP A 488 -18.64 17.78 33.79
CA ASP A 488 -20.01 17.45 34.29
C ASP A 488 -21.17 18.17 33.55
N GLU A 489 -20.88 18.93 32.49
CA GLU A 489 -21.92 19.59 31.68
C GLU A 489 -22.79 18.60 30.89
N GLY A 490 -24.00 19.04 30.50
CA GLY A 490 -24.98 18.20 29.78
C GLY A 490 -24.45 17.57 28.49
N ILE A 491 -23.62 18.28 27.74
CA ILE A 491 -22.96 17.78 26.51
C ILE A 491 -22.04 16.57 26.77
N HIS A 492 -21.47 16.47 27.97
CA HIS A 492 -20.61 15.36 28.35
C HIS A 492 -21.45 14.13 28.71
N LYS A 493 -22.65 14.33 29.28
CA LYS A 493 -23.61 13.26 29.59
C LYS A 493 -24.18 12.63 28.32
N GLU A 494 -24.35 13.40 27.25
CA GLU A 494 -24.73 12.87 25.93
C GLU A 494 -23.64 11.98 25.30
N ASN A 495 -22.38 12.13 25.72
CA ASN A 495 -21.21 11.39 25.23
C ASN A 495 -20.62 10.45 26.29
N GLU A 496 -21.41 9.99 27.26
CA GLU A 496 -20.95 9.21 28.41
C GLU A 496 -20.14 7.96 28.02
N THR A 497 -20.56 7.25 26.97
CA THR A 497 -19.84 6.07 26.47
C THR A 497 -18.43 6.42 26.00
N PHE A 498 -18.26 7.54 25.31
CA PHE A 498 -16.94 8.00 24.85
C PHE A 498 -16.04 8.37 26.03
N PHE A 499 -16.56 9.12 27.00
CA PHE A 499 -15.80 9.47 28.21
C PHE A 499 -15.45 8.24 29.06
N ALA A 500 -16.34 7.25 29.15
CA ALA A 500 -16.04 5.99 29.83
C ALA A 500 -14.86 5.25 29.18
N LEU A 501 -14.87 5.13 27.84
CA LEU A 501 -13.77 4.54 27.08
C LEU A 501 -12.49 5.34 27.17
N LEU A 502 -12.57 6.68 27.16
CA LEU A 502 -11.42 7.57 27.32
C LEU A 502 -10.75 7.37 28.68
N LYS A 503 -11.54 7.35 29.77
CA LYS A 503 -11.05 7.11 31.12
C LYS A 503 -10.40 5.73 31.24
N ASP A 504 -11.03 4.70 30.69
CA ASP A 504 -10.49 3.34 30.71
C ASP A 504 -9.23 3.19 29.84
N PHE A 505 -9.14 3.91 28.72
CA PHE A 505 -7.94 3.99 27.89
C PHE A 505 -6.79 4.66 28.64
N ILE A 506 -7.01 5.82 29.28
CA ILE A 506 -5.99 6.52 30.08
C ILE A 506 -5.48 5.61 31.20
N TYR A 507 -6.39 4.95 31.93
CA TYR A 507 -6.04 4.01 32.98
C TYR A 507 -5.17 2.86 32.45
N SER A 508 -5.60 2.23 31.36
CA SER A 508 -4.90 1.09 30.77
C SER A 508 -3.52 1.50 30.24
N MET A 509 -3.42 2.67 29.61
CA MET A 509 -2.19 3.20 29.05
C MET A 509 -1.12 3.47 30.13
N HIS A 510 -1.51 3.81 31.36
CA HIS A 510 -0.53 4.01 32.44
C HIS A 510 -0.05 2.72 33.10
N ARG A 511 -0.75 1.60 32.90
CA ARG A 511 -0.41 0.29 33.48
C ARG A 511 0.26 -0.66 32.51
N SER A 512 0.07 -0.44 31.21
CA SER A 512 0.55 -1.35 30.18
C SER A 512 2.03 -1.14 29.88
N GLU A 513 2.77 -2.23 29.77
CA GLU A 513 4.16 -2.21 29.28
C GLU A 513 4.23 -1.88 27.79
N ASP A 514 3.16 -2.14 27.04
CA ASP A 514 3.02 -1.81 25.61
C ASP A 514 2.77 -0.32 25.33
N ALA A 515 2.68 0.51 26.38
CA ALA A 515 2.48 1.96 26.26
C ALA A 515 3.82 2.71 26.18
N PRO A 516 3.85 3.94 25.63
CA PRO A 516 5.01 4.81 25.76
C PRO A 516 5.39 5.02 27.23
N ARG A 517 6.69 4.98 27.54
CA ARG A 517 7.18 5.11 28.93
C ARG A 517 7.06 6.54 29.45
N GLU A 518 7.39 7.51 28.61
CA GLU A 518 7.37 8.93 28.98
C GLU A 518 5.95 9.51 28.94
N LEU A 519 5.62 10.34 29.92
CA LEU A 519 4.30 10.99 30.01
C LEU A 519 4.00 11.88 28.80
N LYS A 520 5.04 12.53 28.26
CA LYS A 520 4.96 13.33 27.03
C LYS A 520 4.52 12.50 25.82
N ASP A 521 5.02 11.27 25.69
CA ASP A 521 4.64 10.39 24.59
C ASP A 521 3.25 9.77 24.79
N LYS A 522 2.86 9.49 26.04
CA LYS A 522 1.47 9.13 26.39
C LYS A 522 0.49 10.25 26.01
N LYS A 523 0.85 11.51 26.33
CA LYS A 523 0.09 12.70 25.91
C LYS A 523 -0.01 12.76 24.39
N LYS A 524 1.11 12.61 23.68
CA LYS A 524 1.15 12.66 22.21
C LYS A 524 0.27 11.58 21.57
N LEU A 525 0.28 10.36 22.10
CA LEU A 525 -0.61 9.28 21.65
C LEU A 525 -2.08 9.66 21.83
N LEU A 526 -2.47 10.08 23.03
CA LEU A 526 -3.85 10.45 23.31
C LEU A 526 -4.31 11.66 22.47
N HIS A 527 -3.50 12.71 22.41
CA HIS A 527 -3.77 13.88 21.58
C HIS A 527 -3.90 13.49 20.09
N GLY A 528 -3.04 12.60 19.59
CA GLY A 528 -3.13 12.06 18.23
C GLY A 528 -4.44 11.35 17.93
N ILE A 529 -4.88 10.47 18.84
CA ILE A 529 -6.16 9.75 18.74
C ILE A 529 -7.34 10.72 18.69
N LEU A 530 -7.36 11.72 19.60
CA LEU A 530 -8.45 12.70 19.64
C LEU A 530 -8.47 13.61 18.42
N ARG A 531 -7.29 14.00 17.92
CA ARG A 531 -7.17 14.75 16.65
C ARG A 531 -7.62 13.93 15.45
N TYR A 532 -7.38 12.61 15.45
CA TYR A 532 -7.94 11.73 14.43
C TYR A 532 -9.47 11.71 14.50
N CYS A 533 -10.05 11.54 15.69
CA CYS A 533 -11.51 11.59 15.90
C CYS A 533 -12.08 12.90 15.36
N GLN A 534 -11.48 14.03 15.72
CA GLN A 534 -11.87 15.34 15.23
C GLN A 534 -11.82 15.41 13.70
N PHE A 535 -10.73 14.93 13.11
CA PHE A 535 -10.52 14.96 11.67
C PHE A 535 -11.59 14.16 10.90
N VAL A 536 -11.92 12.95 11.36
CA VAL A 536 -12.89 12.07 10.67
C VAL A 536 -14.35 12.50 10.88
N THR A 537 -14.64 13.32 11.89
CA THR A 537 -15.99 13.85 12.14
C THR A 537 -16.21 15.28 11.68
N SER A 538 -15.16 16.05 11.38
CA SER A 538 -15.29 17.47 11.06
C SER A 538 -16.09 17.69 9.77
N LYS A 539 -17.02 18.64 9.80
CA LYS A 539 -17.79 19.09 8.63
C LYS A 539 -17.08 20.19 7.84
N THR A 540 -16.17 20.91 8.49
CA THR A 540 -15.42 22.02 7.90
C THR A 540 -13.92 21.79 7.96
N GLU A 541 -13.19 22.57 7.17
CA GLU A 541 -11.74 22.62 7.25
C GLU A 541 -11.37 23.56 8.40
N LYS A 542 -10.76 23.03 9.47
CA LYS A 542 -10.25 23.81 10.61
C LYS A 542 -8.76 23.62 10.79
#